data_AF-A0A6B2SQ85-F1
#
_entry.id   AF-A0A6B2SQ85-F1
#
_cell.length_a   1.000
_cell.length_b   1.000
_cell.length_c   1.000
_cell.angle_alpha   90.00
_cell.angle_beta   90.00
_cell.angle_gamma   90.00
#
_symmetry.space_group_name_H-M   'P 1'
#
loop_
_entity.id
_entity.type
_entity.pdbx_description
1 polymer ?
#
loop_
_entity_poly.entity_id
_entity_poly.type
_entity_poly.pdbx_seq_one_letter_code
_entity_poly.pdbx_strand_id
1 'polypeptide(L)'
;LDARRARMTAALALGDAGRVLPELAELCDTYPLDEPMQVLRLRALRDTGRAAEALSAYEDVRRTIADRLGADPGPELRALHEELLSEPPASRVPAPFTARDRAPGNLRARLTSFVGRE
;
A
#
# COMPACT_ATOMS: atom_id res chain seq x y z
N LEU A 1 14.01 -0.83 -9.89
CA LEU A 1 12.76 -0.27 -9.31
C LEU A 1 11.81 -1.38 -8.86
N ASP A 2 11.68 -2.47 -9.62
CA ASP A 2 10.74 -3.58 -9.32
C ASP A 2 10.91 -4.21 -7.93
N ALA A 3 12.15 -4.47 -7.49
CA ALA A 3 12.38 -5.04 -6.15
C ALA A 3 11.90 -4.11 -5.02
N ARG A 4 12.05 -2.79 -5.21
CA ARG A 4 11.61 -1.79 -4.23
C ARG A 4 10.09 -1.64 -4.25
N ARG A 5 9.49 -1.63 -5.44
CA ARG A 5 8.04 -1.66 -5.62
C ARG A 5 7.42 -2.89 -4.96
N ALA A 6 7.96 -4.08 -5.20
CA ALA A 6 7.48 -5.32 -4.60
C ALA A 6 7.56 -5.30 -3.05
N ARG A 7 8.65 -4.75 -2.49
CA ARG A 7 8.79 -4.54 -1.04
C ARG A 7 7.72 -3.59 -0.49
N MET A 8 7.47 -2.47 -1.16
CA MET A 8 6.43 -1.50 -0.75
C MET A 8 5.04 -2.13 -0.81
N THR A 9 4.71 -2.82 -1.91
CA THR A 9 3.44 -3.56 -2.03
C THR A 9 3.27 -4.59 -0.91
N ALA A 10 4.32 -5.35 -0.59
CA ALA A 10 4.28 -6.30 0.51
C ALA A 10 4.05 -5.62 1.86
N ALA A 11 4.69 -4.48 2.12
CA ALA A 11 4.50 -3.74 3.36
C ALA A 11 3.06 -3.17 3.49
N LEU A 12 2.48 -2.67 2.40
CA LEU A 12 1.06 -2.26 2.39
C LEU A 12 0.14 -3.45 2.68
N ALA A 13 0.42 -4.60 2.07
CA ALA A 13 -0.33 -5.83 2.32
C ALA A 13 -0.15 -6.39 3.74
N LEU A 14 0.84 -5.92 4.51
CA LEU A 14 1.04 -6.27 5.93
C LEU A 14 0.43 -5.25 6.89
N GLY A 15 -0.15 -4.15 6.39
CA GLY A 15 -0.70 -3.06 7.23
C GLY A 15 0.35 -2.07 7.74
N ASP A 16 1.61 -2.17 7.29
CA ASP A 16 2.71 -1.28 7.68
C ASP A 16 2.72 0.05 6.90
N ALA A 17 1.57 0.45 6.35
CA ALA A 17 1.43 1.60 5.46
C ALA A 17 2.02 2.89 6.05
N GLY A 18 1.79 3.17 7.34
CA GLY A 18 2.34 4.35 8.01
C GLY A 18 3.86 4.39 8.09
N ARG A 19 4.52 3.22 8.20
CA ARG A 19 5.98 3.12 8.28
C ARG A 19 6.65 3.31 6.91
N VAL A 20 6.03 2.82 5.84
CA VAL A 20 6.59 2.89 4.49
C VAL A 20 6.22 4.16 3.74
N LEU A 21 5.19 4.88 4.19
CA LEU A 21 4.72 6.12 3.59
C LEU A 21 5.81 7.18 3.33
N PRO A 22 6.71 7.53 4.29
CA PRO A 22 7.73 8.54 4.03
C PRO A 22 8.75 8.08 2.99
N GLU A 23 9.21 6.82 3.07
CA GLU A 23 10.12 6.24 2.06
C GLU A 23 9.46 6.22 0.67
N LEU A 24 8.17 5.89 0.61
CA LEU A 24 7.41 5.85 -0.63
C LEU A 24 7.18 7.25 -1.20
N ALA A 25 6.95 8.26 -0.36
CA ALA A 25 6.80 9.65 -0.78
C ALA A 25 8.10 10.18 -1.42
N GLU A 26 9.25 9.98 -0.78
CA GLU A 26 10.56 10.38 -1.34
C GLU A 26 10.83 9.73 -2.70
N LEU A 27 10.49 8.46 -2.85
CA LEU A 27 10.64 7.74 -4.12
C LEU A 27 9.71 8.28 -5.19
N CYS A 28 8.45 8.58 -4.84
CA CYS A 28 7.48 9.18 -5.75
C CYS A 28 7.90 10.58 -6.19
N ASP A 29 8.52 11.37 -5.30
CA ASP A 29 9.03 12.70 -5.63
C ASP A 29 10.27 12.63 -6.53
N THR A 30 11.08 11.56 -6.39
CA THR A 30 12.23 11.28 -7.26
C THR A 30 11.79 10.81 -8.66
N TYR A 31 10.71 10.02 -8.73
CA TYR A 31 10.18 9.43 -9.96
C TYR A 31 8.71 9.84 -10.19
N PRO A 32 8.43 11.12 -10.47
CA PRO A 32 7.06 11.63 -10.52
C PRO A 32 6.21 11.05 -11.65
N LEU A 33 6.84 10.53 -12.71
CA LEU A 33 6.18 9.91 -13.86
C LEU A 33 5.97 8.39 -13.71
N ASP A 34 6.42 7.77 -12.61
CA ASP A 34 6.15 6.35 -12.34
C ASP A 34 4.75 6.21 -11.73
N GLU A 35 3.73 6.14 -12.60
CA GLU A 35 2.33 6.03 -12.18
C GLU A 35 2.08 4.85 -11.20
N PRO A 36 2.62 3.64 -11.41
CA PRO A 36 2.47 2.55 -10.44
C PRO A 36 3.01 2.88 -9.04
N MET A 37 4.11 3.64 -8.92
CA MET A 37 4.58 4.12 -7.61
C MET A 37 3.60 5.11 -6.99
N GLN A 38 3.05 6.03 -7.79
CA GLN A 38 2.05 6.98 -7.31
C GLN A 38 0.78 6.27 -6.83
N VAL A 39 0.33 5.22 -7.53
CA VAL A 39 -0.79 4.38 -7.09
C VAL A 39 -0.53 3.78 -5.70
N LEU A 40 0.67 3.26 -5.45
CA LEU A 40 1.02 2.72 -4.13
C LEU A 40 0.99 3.81 -3.05
N ARG A 41 1.47 5.03 -3.34
CA ARG A 41 1.43 6.17 -2.40
C ARG A 41 0.00 6.55 -2.04
N LEU A 42 -0.88 6.69 -3.03
CA LEU A 42 -2.28 7.02 -2.81
C LEU A 42 -3.01 5.92 -2.01
N ARG A 43 -2.74 4.64 -2.31
CA ARG A 43 -3.27 3.51 -1.53
C ARG A 43 -2.79 3.55 -0.08
N ALA A 44 -1.50 3.81 0.14
CA ALA A 44 -0.95 3.93 1.48
C ALA A 44 -1.56 5.09 2.28
N LEU A 45 -1.79 6.24 1.64
CA LEU A 45 -2.48 7.39 2.25
C LEU A 45 -3.94 7.07 2.58
N ARG A 46 -4.65 6.39 1.68
CA ARG A 46 -6.01 5.91 1.92
C ARG A 46 -6.06 4.95 3.12
N ASP A 47 -5.19 3.94 3.13
CA ASP A 47 -5.17 2.89 4.15
C ASP A 47 -4.76 3.42 5.53
N THR A 48 -4.08 4.58 5.59
CA THR A 48 -3.75 5.30 6.83
C THR A 48 -4.81 6.35 7.24
N GLY A 49 -5.92 6.46 6.52
CA GLY A 49 -7.00 7.41 6.80
C GLY A 49 -6.69 8.85 6.39
N ARG A 50 -5.63 9.08 5.60
CA ARG A 50 -5.17 10.41 5.15
C ARG A 50 -5.72 10.73 3.76
N ALA A 51 -7.03 10.57 3.58
CA ALA A 51 -7.69 10.73 2.27
C ALA A 51 -7.50 12.13 1.64
N ALA A 52 -7.53 13.20 2.45
CA ALA A 52 -7.29 14.55 1.96
C ALA A 52 -5.89 14.72 1.34
N GLU A 53 -4.88 14.08 1.93
CA GLU A 53 -3.51 14.10 1.41
C GLU A 53 -3.37 13.21 0.17
N ALA A 54 -4.13 12.11 0.09
CA ALA A 54 -4.21 11.29 -1.12
C ALA A 54 -4.77 12.09 -2.31
N LEU A 55 -5.84 12.87 -2.09
CA LEU A 55 -6.42 13.75 -3.12
C LEU A 55 -5.45 14.84 -3.56
N SER A 56 -4.75 15.49 -2.63
CA SER A 56 -3.73 16.50 -2.98
C SER A 56 -2.60 15.88 -3.80
N ALA A 57 -2.11 14.71 -3.40
CA ALA A 57 -1.05 14.01 -4.13
C ALA A 57 -1.50 13.60 -5.54
N TYR A 58 -2.76 13.17 -5.71
CA TYR A 58 -3.32 12.87 -7.04
C TYR A 58 -3.29 14.09 -7.96
N GLU A 59 -3.75 15.25 -7.49
CA GLU A 59 -3.77 16.47 -8.32
C GLU A 59 -2.36 16.93 -8.70
N ASP A 60 -1.37 16.78 -7.82
CA ASP A 60 0.02 17.10 -8.12
C ASP A 60 0.61 16.18 -9.20
N VAL A 61 0.31 14.88 -9.13
CA VAL A 61 0.70 13.90 -10.16
C VAL A 61 -0.01 14.20 -11.48
N ARG A 62 -1.32 14.45 -11.45
CA ARG A 62 -2.12 14.78 -12.65
C ARG A 62 -1.54 16.00 -13.37
N ARG A 63 -1.24 17.06 -12.62
CA ARG A 63 -0.60 18.27 -13.15
C ARG A 63 0.78 17.96 -13.71
N THR A 64 1.60 17.18 -13.01
CA THR A 64 2.95 16.83 -13.49
C THR A 64 2.91 16.03 -14.80
N ILE A 65 1.98 15.08 -14.92
CA ILE A 65 1.77 14.30 -16.15
C ILE A 65 1.27 15.21 -17.28
N ALA A 66 0.29 16.06 -17.01
CA ALA A 66 -0.21 17.02 -18.00
C ALA A 66 0.89 17.99 -18.47
N ASP A 67 1.68 18.54 -17.55
CA ASP A 67 2.73 19.51 -17.85
C ASP A 67 3.91 18.90 -18.62
N ARG A 68 4.29 17.65 -18.29
CA ARG A 68 5.47 16.99 -18.90
C ARG A 68 5.14 16.16 -20.13
N LEU A 69 3.97 15.55 -20.17
CA LEU A 69 3.58 14.59 -21.21
C LEU A 69 2.39 15.08 -22.05
N GLY A 70 1.69 16.13 -21.63
CA GLY A 70 0.47 16.60 -22.33
C GLY A 70 -0.66 15.57 -22.30
N ALA A 71 -0.61 14.63 -21.36
CA ALA A 71 -1.50 13.49 -21.28
C ALA A 71 -2.30 13.50 -19.98
N ASP A 72 -3.37 12.70 -19.95
CA ASP A 72 -4.14 12.43 -18.74
C ASP A 72 -3.51 11.27 -17.95
N PRO A 73 -3.72 11.21 -16.61
CA PRO A 73 -3.28 10.09 -15.79
C PRO A 73 -3.94 8.79 -16.23
N GLY A 74 -3.23 7.68 -16.09
CA GLY A 74 -3.68 6.36 -16.47
C GLY A 74 -4.93 5.89 -15.70
N PRO A 75 -5.59 4.83 -16.20
CA PRO A 75 -6.88 4.37 -15.68
C PRO A 75 -6.81 3.93 -14.21
N GLU A 76 -5.68 3.38 -13.75
CA GLU A 76 -5.51 2.94 -12.36
C GLU A 76 -5.48 4.10 -11.37
N LEU A 77 -4.82 5.22 -11.72
CA LEU A 77 -4.81 6.44 -10.92
C LEU A 77 -6.21 7.08 -10.88
N ARG A 78 -6.89 7.13 -12.02
CA ARG A 78 -8.27 7.68 -12.11
C ARG A 78 -9.25 6.87 -11.27
N ALA A 79 -9.22 5.54 -11.37
CA ALA A 79 -10.06 4.66 -10.57
C ALA A 79 -9.82 4.86 -9.07
N LEU A 80 -8.56 4.99 -8.66
CA LEU A 80 -8.22 5.24 -7.25
C LEU A 80 -8.71 6.62 -6.77
N HIS A 81 -8.66 7.65 -7.62
CA HIS A 81 -9.23 8.96 -7.32
C HIS A 81 -10.76 8.89 -7.14
N GLU A 82 -11.46 8.17 -8.01
CA GLU A 82 -12.90 7.95 -7.89
C GLU A 82 -13.26 7.19 -6.60
N GLU A 83 -12.47 6.17 -6.22
CA GLU A 83 -12.61 5.47 -4.94
C GLU A 83 -12.43 6.42 -3.75
N LEU A 84 -11.41 7.29 -3.79
CA LEU A 84 -11.12 8.27 -2.74
C LEU A 84 -12.25 9.31 -2.57
N LEU A 85 -12.94 9.67 -3.65
CA LEU A 85 -14.09 10.57 -3.60
C LEU A 85 -15.38 9.89 -3.10
N SER A 86 -15.51 8.59 -3.36
CA SER A 86 -16.69 7.79 -2.99
C SER A 86 -16.68 7.37 -1.52
N GLU A 87 -15.49 7.21 -0.93
CA GLU A 87 -15.35 6.77 0.45
C GLU A 87 -15.47 7.96 1.42
N PRO A 88 -16.53 8.07 2.25
CA PRO A 88 -16.61 9.12 3.25
C PRO A 88 -15.45 8.98 4.25
N PRO A 89 -14.91 10.08 4.81
CA PRO A 89 -13.72 10.09 5.67
C PRO A 89 -13.89 9.35 7.02
N ALA A 90 -14.94 8.56 7.20
CA ALA A 90 -15.24 7.86 8.42
C ALA A 90 -14.90 6.37 8.30
N SER A 91 -13.86 5.99 9.03
CA SER A 91 -13.73 4.67 9.65
C SER A 91 -13.35 3.50 8.74
N ARG A 92 -12.06 3.41 8.42
CA ARG A 92 -11.40 2.11 8.34
C ARG A 92 -10.50 1.95 9.56
N VAL A 93 -11.10 1.45 10.64
CA VAL A 93 -10.33 0.62 11.57
C VAL A 93 -9.75 -0.51 10.72
N PRO A 94 -8.43 -0.78 10.75
CA PRO A 94 -7.88 -1.90 10.02
C PRO A 94 -8.64 -3.14 10.49
N ALA A 95 -9.43 -3.73 9.59
CA ALA A 95 -10.01 -5.03 9.87
C ALA A 95 -8.81 -5.94 10.17
N PRO A 96 -8.72 -6.57 11.36
CA PRO A 96 -7.66 -7.52 11.61
C PRO A 96 -7.74 -8.52 10.48
N PHE A 97 -6.62 -8.70 9.77
CA PHE A 97 -6.46 -9.68 8.72
C PHE A 97 -7.19 -10.95 9.14
N THR A 98 -8.39 -11.18 8.61
CA THR A 98 -8.98 -12.51 8.68
C THR A 98 -8.04 -13.31 7.81
N ALA A 99 -7.16 -14.05 8.48
CA ALA A 99 -6.22 -14.98 7.90
C ALA A 99 -6.99 -15.86 6.92
N ARG A 100 -7.03 -15.43 5.67
CA ARG A 100 -7.65 -16.20 4.61
C ARG A 100 -6.61 -17.23 4.22
N ASP A 101 -6.73 -18.37 4.90
CA ASP A 101 -6.47 -19.67 4.33
C ASP A 101 -5.01 -19.92 3.88
N ARG A 102 -4.07 -19.82 4.82
CA ARG A 102 -2.76 -20.48 4.68
C ARG A 102 -2.31 -21.18 5.95
N ALA A 103 -2.90 -22.35 6.19
CA ALA A 103 -2.18 -23.54 6.67
C ALA A 103 -2.96 -24.79 6.25
N PRO A 104 -2.28 -25.83 5.76
CA PRO A 104 -1.56 -26.73 6.67
C PRO A 104 -0.08 -26.81 6.26
N GLY A 105 0.92 -26.68 7.12
CA GLY A 105 0.99 -27.14 8.50
C GLY A 105 1.61 -28.55 8.56
N ASN A 106 2.84 -28.74 8.10
CA ASN A 106 3.57 -30.02 8.26
C ASN A 106 5.08 -29.90 8.58
N LEU A 107 5.55 -28.76 9.09
CA LEU A 107 6.81 -28.74 9.85
C LEU A 107 6.50 -29.02 11.33
N ARG A 108 6.57 -30.30 11.72
CA ARG A 108 6.54 -30.66 13.14
C ARG A 108 7.83 -30.18 13.80
N ALA A 109 7.66 -29.20 14.69
CA ALA A 109 8.66 -28.79 15.65
C ALA A 109 9.23 -30.00 16.41
N ARG A 110 10.55 -29.97 16.65
CA ARG A 110 11.28 -30.95 17.45
C ARG A 110 10.63 -31.13 18.82
N LEU A 111 10.11 -32.33 19.10
CA LEU A 111 9.72 -32.75 20.44
C LEU A 111 10.98 -33.18 21.21
N THR A 112 11.53 -32.27 22.00
CA THR A 112 12.27 -32.67 23.20
C THR A 112 11.43 -32.29 24.40
N SER A 113 10.90 -33.28 25.10
CA SER A 113 10.64 -33.17 26.54
C SER A 113 10.58 -34.56 27.16
N PHE A 114 11.68 -34.88 27.84
CA PHE A 114 11.83 -35.73 29.02
C PHE A 114 10.52 -36.07 29.76
N VAL A 115 10.21 -37.37 29.92
CA VAL A 115 9.35 -37.87 31.01
C VAL A 115 9.85 -39.26 31.43
N GLY A 116 10.41 -39.34 32.64
CA GLY A 116 10.69 -40.59 33.33
C GLY A 116 9.42 -41.22 33.90
N ARG A 117 9.48 -42.52 34.21
CA ARG A 117 8.42 -43.20 34.94
C ARG A 117 9.03 -44.29 35.83
N GLU A 118 8.76 -44.19 37.12
CA GLU A 118 8.78 -45.30 38.08
C GLU A 118 7.63 -46.27 37.77
#